data_AF-A0A381XU09-F1
#
_entry.id   AF-A0A381XU09-F1
#
_cell.length_a   1.000
_cell.length_b   1.000
_cell.length_c   1.000
_cell.angle_alpha   90.00
_cell.angle_beta   90.00
_cell.angle_gamma   90.00
#
_symmetry.space_group_name_H-M   'P 1'
#
loop_
_entity.id
_entity.type
_entity.pdbx_description
1 polymer ?
#
loop_
_entity_poly.entity_id
_entity_poly.type
_entity_poly.pdbx_seq_one_letter_code
_entity_poly.pdbx_strand_id
1 'polypeptide(L)'
;MNFVFQYLGDMELAEDIVQDTMLKLYQKKHYYKEIAKFSTWIYTIAKNLAYTELRRKKRRKVTLLSQMTSDGKNYDLPSNQPEIGQEIQNEFVHNLIQAAIQKLPDHFRTIIILRDIEELSYEEISSILDVPLGTVKSRINRARLQLQVELKNLK
;
A
#
# COMPACT_ATOMS: atom_id res chain seq x y z
N MET A 1 -3.62 1.63 11.51
CA MET A 1 -4.05 0.72 10.41
C MET A 1 -2.88 0.59 9.43
N ASN A 2 -2.02 -0.42 9.64
CA ASN A 2 -0.75 -0.56 8.92
C ASN A 2 -0.94 -0.61 7.39
N PHE A 3 -2.03 -1.25 6.93
CA PHE A 3 -2.44 -1.33 5.53
C PHE A 3 -2.28 -0.03 4.73
N VAL A 4 -2.70 1.12 5.28
CA VAL A 4 -2.69 2.39 4.55
C VAL A 4 -1.26 2.85 4.30
N PHE A 5 -0.38 2.75 5.30
CA PHE A 5 1.03 3.07 5.17
C PHE A 5 1.71 2.14 4.17
N GLN A 6 1.47 0.83 4.28
CA GLN A 6 2.01 -0.15 3.35
C GLN A 6 1.55 0.12 1.91
N TYR A 7 0.32 0.60 1.74
CA TYR A 7 -0.25 0.89 0.43
C TYR A 7 0.30 2.18 -0.21
N LEU A 8 0.41 3.26 0.57
CA LEU A 8 0.83 4.58 0.09
C LEU A 8 2.34 4.80 0.09
N GLY A 9 3.08 4.12 0.98
CA GLY A 9 4.51 4.32 1.20
C GLY A 9 4.87 5.73 1.68
N ASP A 10 3.96 6.38 2.40
CA ASP A 10 4.04 7.77 2.82
C ASP A 10 3.30 7.90 4.16
N MET A 11 4.03 8.25 5.23
CA MET A 11 3.50 8.23 6.59
C MET A 11 2.46 9.33 6.81
N GLU A 12 2.76 10.56 6.37
CA GLU A 12 1.88 11.71 6.54
C GLU A 12 0.54 11.48 5.81
N LEU A 13 0.59 11.04 4.55
CA LEU A 13 -0.63 10.70 3.82
C LEU A 13 -1.38 9.51 4.42
N ALA A 14 -0.65 8.57 5.05
CA ALA A 14 -1.28 7.44 5.70
C ALA A 14 -2.04 7.85 6.96
N GLU A 15 -1.48 8.76 7.77
CA GLU A 15 -2.14 9.31 8.95
C GLU A 15 -3.44 10.03 8.58
N ASP A 16 -3.38 10.92 7.59
CA ASP A 16 -4.55 11.63 7.04
C ASP A 16 -5.66 10.64 6.63
N ILE A 17 -5.27 9.60 5.89
CA ILE A 17 -6.25 8.62 5.39
C ILE A 17 -6.81 7.74 6.50
N VAL A 18 -6.04 7.42 7.52
CA VAL A 18 -6.55 6.73 8.71
C VAL A 18 -7.55 7.61 9.43
N GLN A 19 -7.26 8.91 9.60
CA GLN A 19 -8.18 9.86 10.22
C GLN A 19 -9.50 9.95 9.44
N ASP A 20 -9.44 10.15 8.13
CA ASP A 20 -10.59 10.18 7.23
C ASP A 20 -11.39 8.87 7.27
N THR A 21 -10.69 7.73 7.40
CA THR A 21 -11.34 6.43 7.54
C THR A 21 -12.16 6.37 8.81
N MET A 22 -11.60 6.79 9.95
CA MET A 22 -12.31 6.78 11.24
C MET A 22 -13.51 7.75 11.25
N LEU A 23 -13.36 8.93 10.66
CA LEU A 23 -14.45 9.89 10.47
C LEU A 23 -15.59 9.29 9.63
N LYS A 24 -15.28 8.70 8.48
CA LYS A 24 -16.28 8.05 7.62
C LYS A 24 -16.95 6.87 8.31
N LEU A 25 -16.17 6.08 9.06
CA LEU A 25 -16.68 4.96 9.83
C LEU A 25 -17.72 5.43 10.85
N TYR A 26 -17.40 6.47 11.62
CA TYR A 26 -18.31 7.05 12.60
C TYR A 26 -19.58 7.63 11.96
N GLN A 27 -19.43 8.41 10.87
CA GLN A 27 -20.55 9.02 10.16
C GLN A 27 -21.47 7.99 9.53
N LYS A 28 -20.91 6.89 9.01
CA LYS A 28 -21.67 5.86 8.28
C LYS A 28 -22.02 4.65 9.13
N LYS A 29 -21.82 4.67 10.46
CA LYS A 29 -22.04 3.52 11.36
C LYS A 29 -23.40 2.84 11.18
N HIS A 30 -24.44 3.60 10.85
CA HIS A 30 -25.80 3.10 10.61
C HIS A 30 -25.96 2.26 9.34
N TYR A 31 -25.01 2.31 8.41
CA TYR A 31 -25.00 1.49 7.18
C TYR A 31 -24.31 0.14 7.37
N TYR A 32 -23.62 -0.09 8.48
CA TYR A 32 -23.02 -1.37 8.77
C TYR A 32 -24.10 -2.43 8.97
N LYS A 33 -23.92 -3.57 8.30
CA LYS A 33 -24.74 -4.76 8.47
C LYS A 33 -23.83 -5.88 8.97
N GLU A 34 -24.28 -6.64 9.97
CA GLU A 34 -23.54 -7.76 10.56
C GLU A 34 -23.42 -9.00 9.65
N ILE A 35 -23.40 -8.80 8.34
CA ILE A 35 -23.24 -9.85 7.32
C ILE A 35 -21.74 -10.11 7.05
N ALA A 36 -20.88 -9.15 7.39
CA ALA A 36 -19.42 -9.26 7.32
C ALA A 36 -18.81 -8.79 8.64
N LYS A 37 -17.54 -9.16 8.90
CA LYS A 37 -16.83 -8.64 10.06
C LYS A 37 -16.69 -7.12 9.96
N PHE A 38 -16.69 -6.46 11.11
CA PHE A 38 -16.48 -5.01 11.18
C PHE A 38 -15.15 -4.58 10.57
N SER A 39 -14.09 -5.38 10.74
CA SER A 39 -12.79 -5.18 10.11
C SER A 39 -12.88 -5.11 8.59
N THR A 40 -13.64 -6.01 7.95
CA THR A 40 -13.88 -6.02 6.50
C THR A 40 -14.44 -4.67 6.03
N TRP A 41 -15.39 -4.10 6.78
CA TRP A 41 -15.97 -2.80 6.45
C TRP A 41 -14.96 -1.65 6.58
N ILE A 42 -14.17 -1.65 7.65
CA ILE A 42 -13.08 -0.67 7.86
C ILE A 42 -12.07 -0.72 6.71
N TYR A 43 -11.56 -1.90 6.35
CA TYR A 43 -10.59 -2.06 5.25
C TYR A 43 -11.17 -1.64 3.90
N THR A 44 -12.47 -1.85 3.68
CA THR A 44 -13.14 -1.39 2.46
C THR A 44 -13.11 0.13 2.34
N ILE A 45 -13.40 0.84 3.43
CA ILE A 45 -13.34 2.31 3.46
C ILE A 45 -11.89 2.78 3.25
N ALA A 46 -10.95 2.23 4.02
CA ALA A 46 -9.54 2.61 3.97
C ALA A 46 -8.92 2.41 2.58
N LYS A 47 -9.16 1.24 1.96
CA LYS A 47 -8.69 0.93 0.60
C LYS A 47 -9.21 1.94 -0.41
N ASN A 48 -10.49 2.29 -0.35
CA ASN A 48 -11.09 3.25 -1.30
C ASN A 48 -10.47 4.64 -1.16
N LEU A 49 -10.26 5.09 0.07
CA LEU A 49 -9.58 6.35 0.38
C LEU A 49 -8.13 6.34 -0.11
N ALA A 50 -7.34 5.33 0.29
CA ALA A 50 -5.94 5.19 -0.08
C ALA A 50 -5.75 5.09 -1.61
N TYR A 51 -6.62 4.36 -2.30
CA TYR A 51 -6.60 4.28 -3.78
C TYR A 51 -6.87 5.64 -4.43
N THR A 52 -7.83 6.39 -3.92
CA THR A 52 -8.15 7.74 -4.40
C THR A 52 -6.96 8.67 -4.23
N GLU A 53 -6.31 8.62 -3.06
CA GLU A 53 -5.13 9.41 -2.76
C GLU A 53 -3.92 9.04 -3.62
N LEU A 54 -3.66 7.74 -3.81
CA LEU A 54 -2.58 7.29 -4.68
C LEU A 54 -2.76 7.81 -6.12
N ARG A 55 -4.00 7.79 -6.65
CA ARG A 55 -4.30 8.38 -7.96
C ARG A 55 -4.13 9.90 -7.96
N ARG A 56 -4.51 10.60 -6.89
CA ARG A 56 -4.30 12.04 -6.73
C ARG A 56 -2.80 12.39 -6.73
N LYS A 57 -1.98 11.66 -5.98
CA LYS A 57 -0.52 11.79 -5.92
C LYS A 57 0.14 11.56 -7.28
N LYS A 58 -0.24 10.48 -7.98
CA LYS A 58 0.24 10.19 -9.36
C LYS A 58 -0.06 11.34 -10.32
N ARG A 59 -1.28 11.90 -10.29
CA ARG A 59 -1.66 13.05 -11.14
C ARG A 59 -0.88 14.32 -10.81
N ARG A 60 -0.73 14.67 -9.52
CA ARG A 60 0.06 15.84 -9.09
C ARG A 60 1.51 15.75 -9.59
N LYS A 61 2.13 14.57 -9.49
CA LYS A 61 3.50 14.34 -9.99
C LYS A 61 3.61 14.61 -11.50
N VAL A 62 2.64 14.16 -12.29
CA VAL A 62 2.63 14.41 -13.75
C VAL A 62 2.47 15.90 -14.06
N THR A 63 1.59 16.60 -13.33
CA THR A 63 1.41 18.06 -13.49
C THR A 63 2.69 18.84 -13.16
N LEU A 64 3.36 18.52 -12.06
CA LEU A 64 4.63 19.16 -11.69
C LEU A 64 5.72 18.89 -12.73
N LEU A 65 5.85 17.64 -13.20
CA LEU A 65 6.84 17.29 -14.22
C LEU A 65 6.57 18.01 -15.55
N SER A 66 5.30 18.19 -15.92
CA SER A 66 4.90 18.98 -17.08
C SER A 66 5.26 20.46 -16.93
N GLN A 67 5.22 21.01 -15.72
CA GLN A 67 5.58 22.41 -15.42
C GLN A 67 7.08 22.62 -15.30
N MET A 68 7.85 21.60 -14.91
CA MET A 68 9.32 21.63 -14.76
C MET A 68 10.08 21.42 -16.08
N THR A 69 9.40 21.33 -17.23
CA THR A 69 10.07 21.22 -18.55
C THR A 69 10.75 22.51 -19.03
N SER A 70 10.89 23.53 -18.17
CA SER A 70 11.80 24.66 -18.34
C SER A 70 12.59 24.85 -17.05
N ASP A 71 13.87 24.47 -17.10
CA ASP A 71 14.92 24.58 -16.07
C ASP A 71 14.73 23.85 -14.72
N GLY A 72 15.66 22.92 -14.46
CA GLY A 72 15.85 22.36 -13.11
C GLY A 72 16.73 21.12 -13.09
N LYS A 73 18.06 21.32 -12.99
CA LYS A 73 19.02 20.23 -12.70
C LYS A 73 18.70 19.61 -11.34
N ASN A 74 18.48 18.30 -11.30
CA ASN A 74 18.45 17.55 -10.04
C ASN A 74 19.89 17.36 -9.54
N TYR A 75 20.16 17.81 -8.32
CA TYR A 75 21.36 17.48 -7.58
C TYR A 75 21.13 16.16 -6.85
N ASP A 76 21.85 15.11 -7.25
CA ASP A 76 21.98 13.89 -6.45
C ASP A 76 23.00 14.15 -5.33
N LEU A 77 22.55 14.13 -4.08
CA LEU A 77 23.44 14.07 -2.92
C LEU A 77 23.84 12.61 -2.67
N PRO A 78 25.14 12.27 -2.59
CA PRO A 78 25.58 10.96 -2.14
C PRO A 78 25.36 10.84 -0.63
N SER A 79 24.56 9.86 -0.21
CA SER A 79 24.40 9.50 1.20
C SER A 79 25.66 8.76 1.68
N ASN A 80 26.36 9.37 2.64
CA ASN A 80 27.51 8.81 3.33
C ASN A 80 27.06 7.57 4.13
N GLN A 81 27.70 6.41 3.94
CA GLN A 81 27.38 5.17 4.66
C GLN A 81 28.05 5.15 6.04
N PRO A 82 27.32 5.03 7.16
CA PRO A 82 27.88 4.67 8.45
C PRO A 82 27.83 3.14 8.67
N GLU A 83 28.78 2.63 9.46
CA GLU A 83 28.92 1.22 9.85
C GLU A 83 27.63 0.61 10.43
N ILE A 84 27.42 -0.67 10.08
CA ILE A 84 26.12 -1.34 10.08
C ILE A 84 25.84 -2.02 11.43
N GLY A 85 24.94 -1.46 12.23
CA GLY A 85 24.28 -2.16 13.34
C GLY A 85 23.14 -3.07 12.86
N GLN A 86 22.76 -4.09 13.65
CA GLN A 86 21.65 -5.01 13.33
C GLN A 86 20.31 -4.29 13.11
N GLU A 87 20.09 -3.18 13.81
CA GLU A 87 18.86 -2.37 13.71
C GLU A 87 18.75 -1.66 12.34
N ILE A 88 19.89 -1.18 11.81
CA ILE A 88 19.99 -0.57 10.48
C ILE A 88 19.76 -1.62 9.37
N GLN A 89 20.21 -2.87 9.57
CA GLN A 89 19.97 -3.95 8.61
C GLN A 89 18.49 -4.29 8.49
N ASN A 90 17.76 -4.35 9.60
CA ASN A 90 16.33 -4.64 9.60
C ASN A 90 15.53 -3.52 8.91
N GLU A 91 15.88 -2.25 9.17
CA GLU A 91 15.26 -1.11 8.51
C GLU A 91 15.55 -1.10 7.00
N PHE A 92 16.78 -1.42 6.60
CA PHE A 92 17.16 -1.53 5.19
C PHE A 92 16.36 -2.60 4.46
N VAL A 93 16.22 -3.80 5.05
CA VAL A 93 15.41 -4.89 4.48
C VAL A 93 13.94 -4.49 4.40
N HIS A 94 13.40 -3.84 5.43
CA HIS A 94 12.03 -3.35 5.42
C HIS A 94 11.78 -2.37 4.27
N ASN A 95 12.69 -1.41 4.09
CA ASN A 95 12.61 -0.42 3.02
C ASN A 95 12.69 -1.06 1.63
N LEU A 96 13.51 -2.10 1.44
CA LEU A 96 13.57 -2.85 0.19
C LEU A 96 12.27 -3.61 -0.11
N ILE A 97 11.71 -4.29 0.89
CA ILE A 97 10.42 -4.98 0.75
C ILE A 97 9.33 -3.97 0.40
N GLN A 98 9.28 -2.85 1.11
CA GLN A 98 8.31 -1.81 0.85
C GLN A 98 8.46 -1.23 -0.56
N ALA A 99 9.69 -0.97 -1.01
CA ALA A 99 9.95 -0.53 -2.38
C ALA A 99 9.48 -1.55 -3.43
N ALA A 100 9.69 -2.86 -3.20
CA ALA A 100 9.22 -3.91 -4.09
C ALA A 100 7.68 -3.97 -4.16
N ILE A 101 7.00 -3.86 -3.01
CA ILE A 101 5.54 -3.76 -2.92
C ILE A 101 5.02 -2.54 -3.70
N GLN A 102 5.72 -1.40 -3.61
CA GLN A 102 5.37 -0.18 -4.33
C GLN A 102 5.57 -0.26 -5.85
N LYS A 103 6.33 -1.24 -6.37
CA LYS A 103 6.44 -1.51 -7.81
C LYS A 103 5.28 -2.36 -8.35
N LEU A 104 4.58 -3.09 -7.49
CA LEU A 104 3.45 -3.90 -7.92
C LEU A 104 2.32 -3.04 -8.50
N PRO A 105 1.61 -3.51 -9.54
CA PRO A 105 0.33 -2.95 -9.96
C PRO A 105 -0.65 -2.87 -8.79
N ASP A 106 -1.49 -1.81 -8.76
CA ASP A 106 -2.35 -1.48 -7.61
C ASP A 106 -3.18 -2.68 -7.10
N HIS A 107 -3.69 -3.53 -8.00
CA HIS A 107 -4.50 -4.70 -7.63
C HIS A 107 -3.67 -5.85 -7.01
N PHE A 108 -2.41 -6.02 -7.42
CA PHE A 108 -1.48 -6.98 -6.80
C PHE A 108 -0.93 -6.45 -5.48
N ARG A 109 -0.61 -5.15 -5.42
CA ARG A 109 -0.21 -4.48 -4.18
C ARG A 109 -1.25 -4.63 -3.10
N THR A 110 -2.50 -4.25 -3.40
CA THR A 110 -3.60 -4.31 -2.43
C THR A 110 -3.77 -5.71 -1.88
N ILE A 111 -3.75 -6.73 -2.75
CA ILE A 111 -4.03 -8.10 -2.33
C ILE A 111 -2.91 -8.71 -1.49
N ILE A 112 -1.65 -8.37 -1.79
CA ILE A 112 -0.51 -8.83 -0.99
C ILE A 112 -0.51 -8.16 0.38
N ILE A 113 -0.76 -6.86 0.47
CA ILE A 113 -0.78 -6.20 1.77
C ILE A 113 -1.90 -6.80 2.63
N LEU A 114 -3.11 -6.96 2.07
CA LEU A 114 -4.22 -7.56 2.83
C LEU A 114 -3.93 -9.01 3.25
N ARG A 115 -3.19 -9.79 2.44
CA ARG A 115 -2.94 -11.20 2.74
C ARG A 115 -1.70 -11.47 3.58
N ASP A 116 -0.56 -10.91 3.18
CA ASP A 116 0.75 -11.27 3.69
C ASP A 116 1.22 -10.31 4.80
N ILE A 117 0.58 -9.14 4.96
CA ILE A 117 0.89 -8.18 6.02
C ILE A 117 -0.26 -8.07 7.04
N GLU A 118 -1.50 -7.93 6.57
CA GLU A 118 -2.68 -7.85 7.44
C GLU A 118 -3.27 -9.23 7.78
N GLU A 119 -2.72 -10.30 7.19
CA GLU A 119 -3.06 -11.71 7.47
C GLU A 119 -4.54 -12.11 7.27
N LEU A 120 -5.29 -11.32 6.50
CA LEU A 120 -6.73 -11.53 6.30
C LEU A 120 -7.02 -12.80 5.50
N SER A 121 -8.16 -13.44 5.78
CA SER A 121 -8.62 -14.64 5.07
C SER A 121 -8.95 -14.33 3.61
N TYR A 122 -8.95 -15.35 2.75
CA TYR A 122 -9.30 -15.15 1.35
C TYR A 122 -10.75 -14.67 1.17
N GLU A 123 -11.65 -15.08 2.05
CA GLU A 123 -13.05 -14.67 2.12
C GLU A 123 -13.17 -13.20 2.52
N GLU A 124 -12.43 -12.75 3.53
CA GLU A 124 -12.39 -11.34 3.93
C GLU A 124 -11.85 -10.47 2.79
N ILE A 125 -10.76 -10.91 2.15
CA ILE A 125 -10.18 -10.20 1.01
C ILE A 125 -11.15 -10.16 -0.18
N SER A 126 -11.84 -11.26 -0.46
CA SER A 126 -12.87 -11.34 -1.50
C SER A 126 -13.98 -10.32 -1.25
N SER A 127 -14.43 -10.19 0.01
CA SER A 127 -15.44 -9.21 0.41
C SER A 127 -14.92 -7.76 0.35
N ILE A 128 -13.70 -7.48 0.83
CA ILE A 128 -13.09 -6.13 0.81
C ILE A 128 -12.88 -5.63 -0.62
N LEU A 129 -12.46 -6.53 -1.52
CA LEU A 129 -12.11 -6.20 -2.90
C LEU A 129 -13.26 -6.36 -3.88
N ASP A 130 -14.38 -6.96 -3.45
CA ASP A 130 -15.53 -7.31 -4.29
C ASP A 130 -15.13 -8.12 -5.53
N VAL A 131 -14.37 -9.20 -5.30
CA VAL A 131 -13.93 -10.12 -6.37
C VAL A 131 -14.06 -11.58 -5.95
N PRO A 132 -14.28 -12.53 -6.88
CA PRO A 132 -14.41 -13.95 -6.55
C PRO A 132 -13.17 -14.54 -5.85
N LEU A 133 -13.37 -15.55 -4.99
CA LEU A 133 -12.28 -16.27 -4.31
C LEU A 133 -11.22 -16.82 -5.28
N GLY A 134 -11.64 -17.30 -6.47
CA GLY A 134 -10.71 -17.75 -7.50
C GLY A 134 -9.79 -16.63 -8.00
N THR A 135 -10.34 -15.42 -8.16
CA THR A 135 -9.57 -14.21 -8.50
C THR A 135 -8.59 -13.88 -7.39
N VAL A 136 -9.01 -13.95 -6.11
CA VAL A 136 -8.13 -13.71 -4.95
C VAL A 136 -6.91 -14.64 -4.98
N LYS A 137 -7.14 -15.95 -5.06
CA LYS A 137 -6.07 -16.97 -5.13
C LYS A 137 -5.11 -16.70 -6.29
N SER A 138 -5.65 -16.45 -7.49
CA SER A 138 -4.83 -16.22 -8.69
C SER A 138 -4.00 -14.93 -8.62
N ARG A 139 -4.52 -13.87 -7.98
CA ARG A 139 -3.82 -12.59 -7.84
C ARG A 139 -2.73 -12.66 -6.78
N ILE A 140 -2.98 -13.33 -5.65
CA ILE A 140 -1.96 -13.56 -4.61
C ILE A 140 -0.79 -14.33 -5.20
N ASN A 141 -1.04 -15.44 -5.91
CA ASN A 141 0.03 -16.23 -6.50
C ASN A 141 0.89 -15.39 -7.47
N ARG A 142 0.25 -14.68 -8.41
CA ARG A 142 0.95 -13.82 -9.37
C ARG A 142 1.74 -12.71 -8.70
N ALA A 143 1.18 -12.07 -7.68
CA ALA A 143 1.83 -11.00 -6.97
C ALA A 143 3.06 -11.49 -6.18
N ARG A 144 2.98 -12.68 -5.55
CA ARG A 144 4.14 -13.32 -4.89
C ARG A 144 5.25 -13.67 -5.87
N LEU A 145 4.92 -14.20 -7.06
CA LEU A 145 5.90 -14.47 -8.10
C LEU A 145 6.61 -13.18 -8.55
N GLN A 146 5.88 -12.08 -8.69
CA GLN A 146 6.49 -10.79 -9.05
C GLN A 146 7.41 -10.26 -7.93
N LEU A 147 7.00 -10.38 -6.66
CA LEU A 147 7.86 -10.03 -5.53
C LEU A 147 9.11 -10.90 -5.45
N GLN A 148 8.98 -12.20 -5.72
CA GLN A 148 10.13 -13.11 -5.74
C GLN A 148 11.19 -12.68 -6.77
N VAL A 149 10.76 -12.19 -7.93
CA VAL A 149 11.67 -11.66 -8.96
C VAL A 149 12.35 -10.38 -8.48
N GLU A 150 11.59 -9.44 -7.89
CA GLU A 150 12.13 -8.17 -7.38
C GLU A 150 13.11 -8.37 -6.21
N LEU A 151 12.83 -9.34 -5.33
CA LEU A 151 13.59 -9.58 -4.10
C LEU A 151 14.68 -10.65 -4.25
N LYS A 152 14.91 -11.17 -5.47
CA LYS A 152 15.86 -12.27 -5.73
C LYS A 152 17.31 -11.98 -5.29
N ASN A 153 17.67 -10.70 -5.22
CA ASN A 153 19.01 -10.25 -4.87
C ASN A 153 19.16 -9.86 -3.38
N LEU A 154 18.11 -10.03 -2.55
CA LEU A 154 18.30 -10.01 -1.10
C LEU A 154 18.94 -11.35 -0.68
N LYS A 155 20.26 -11.38 -0.62
CA LYS A 155 21.04 -12.42 0.04
C LYS A 155 22.04 -11.78 0.98
#